data_AF-A0A0F9DMF4-F1
#
_entry.id   AF-A0A0F9DMF4-F1
#
_cell.length_a   1.000
_cell.length_b   1.000
_cell.length_c   1.000
_cell.angle_alpha   90.00
_cell.angle_beta   90.00
_cell.angle_gamma   90.00
#
_symmetry.space_group_name_H-M   'P 1'
#
loop_
_entity.id
_entity.type
_entity.pdbx_description
1 polymer ?
#
loop_
_entity_poly.entity_id
_entity_poly.type
_entity_poly.pdbx_seq_one_letter_code
_entity_poly.pdbx_strand_id
1 'polypeptide(L)'
;MQLQFNDLKQAELGYTHEVRWEMNKCCKAIFGGVSWPGKRPGYAVVAAMDLHRRFDSYEVCVLAEYESPSVRELVRQCDILDYTYEPKKWIGDWKNDAADKFIRELNSEKTKQVPKFSVNLTPMLEMENLYPYMLDELKRLLDVKRRMLYLKDSKVVNYLSEIEVEDIAEFKLGEYPAIEATCFAVLSMLIEQKNLIKRPKLPTKQDRSYSIGARR
;
A
#
# COMPACT_ATOMS: atom_id res chain seq x y z
N MET A 1 -20.33 -9.40 -15.88
CA MET A 1 -18.97 -9.93 -16.14
C MET A 1 -18.24 -9.91 -14.81
N GLN A 2 -17.58 -10.98 -14.39
CA GLN A 2 -16.90 -11.00 -13.08
C GLN A 2 -15.52 -10.36 -13.24
N LEU A 3 -15.26 -9.28 -12.49
CA LEU A 3 -13.96 -8.62 -12.43
C LEU A 3 -12.85 -9.62 -12.03
N GLN A 4 -11.78 -9.66 -12.83
CA GLN A 4 -10.58 -10.44 -12.57
C GLN A 4 -9.39 -9.53 -12.26
N PHE A 5 -8.38 -10.05 -11.54
CA PHE A 5 -7.17 -9.29 -11.23
C PHE A 5 -6.39 -8.85 -12.49
N ASN A 6 -6.50 -9.61 -13.58
CA ASN A 6 -5.92 -9.21 -14.88
C ASN A 6 -6.58 -7.94 -15.44
N ASP A 7 -7.87 -7.74 -15.21
CA ASP A 7 -8.58 -6.52 -15.64
C ASP A 7 -8.01 -5.31 -14.89
N LEU A 8 -7.72 -5.45 -13.59
CA LEU A 8 -7.09 -4.39 -12.79
C LEU A 8 -5.70 -4.01 -13.30
N LYS A 9 -4.92 -4.99 -13.79
CA LYS A 9 -3.58 -4.75 -14.35
C LYS A 9 -3.64 -4.00 -15.68
N GLN A 10 -4.69 -4.20 -16.47
CA GLN A 10 -4.86 -3.58 -17.78
C GLN A 10 -5.62 -2.25 -17.73
N ALA A 11 -6.42 -2.03 -16.69
CA ALA A 11 -7.14 -0.77 -16.49
C ALA A 11 -6.17 0.41 -16.29
N GLU A 12 -6.56 1.58 -16.78
CA GLU A 12 -5.85 2.85 -16.58
C GLU A 12 -5.75 3.20 -15.09
N LEU A 13 -4.74 4.00 -14.72
CA LEU A 13 -4.63 4.52 -13.36
C LEU A 13 -5.81 5.44 -13.03
N GLY A 14 -6.34 5.29 -11.81
CA GLY A 14 -7.51 6.05 -11.36
C GLY A 14 -8.85 5.53 -11.88
N TYR A 15 -8.86 4.43 -12.65
CA TYR A 15 -10.10 3.83 -13.12
C TYR A 15 -10.98 3.36 -11.95
N THR A 16 -12.19 3.92 -11.88
CA THR A 16 -13.17 3.57 -10.85
C THR A 16 -14.05 2.42 -11.33
N HIS A 17 -14.00 1.30 -10.63
CA HIS A 17 -14.97 0.23 -10.84
C HIS A 17 -16.29 0.62 -10.19
N GLU A 18 -17.39 0.54 -10.94
CA GLU A 18 -18.74 0.89 -10.47
C GLU A 18 -19.15 0.08 -9.22
N VAL A 19 -18.48 -1.04 -8.97
CA VAL A 19 -18.91 -2.05 -8.01
C VAL A 19 -17.78 -2.40 -7.03
N ARG A 20 -17.75 -1.71 -5.88
CA ARG A 20 -16.74 -1.91 -4.82
C ARG A 20 -16.60 -3.35 -4.34
N TRP A 21 -17.70 -4.10 -4.27
CA TRP A 21 -17.65 -5.49 -3.81
C TRP A 21 -16.91 -6.41 -4.78
N GLU A 22 -16.72 -6.02 -6.04
CA GLU A 22 -15.96 -6.81 -7.01
C GLU A 22 -14.46 -6.80 -6.70
N MET A 23 -13.93 -5.66 -6.26
CA MET A 23 -12.53 -5.56 -5.83
C MET A 23 -12.21 -6.52 -4.69
N ASN A 24 -13.10 -6.63 -3.71
CA ASN A 24 -12.95 -7.57 -2.60
C ASN A 24 -13.03 -9.06 -3.02
N LYS A 25 -13.56 -9.35 -4.22
CA LYS A 25 -13.61 -10.72 -4.77
C LYS A 25 -12.37 -11.10 -5.56
N CYS A 26 -11.66 -10.13 -6.16
CA CYS A 26 -10.45 -10.40 -6.95
C CYS A 26 -9.14 -10.03 -6.24
N CYS A 27 -9.20 -9.25 -5.15
CA CYS A 27 -8.01 -8.80 -4.42
C CYS A 27 -7.91 -9.45 -3.04
N LYS A 28 -6.70 -9.89 -2.67
CA LYS A 28 -6.42 -10.33 -1.29
C LYS A 28 -6.43 -9.17 -0.31
N ALA A 29 -5.86 -8.05 -0.71
CA ALA A 29 -5.70 -6.85 0.09
C ALA A 29 -5.55 -5.63 -0.83
N ILE A 30 -5.94 -4.46 -0.32
CA ILE A 30 -5.76 -3.16 -0.94
C ILE A 30 -5.18 -2.25 0.14
N PHE A 31 -4.06 -1.59 -0.14
CA PHE A 31 -3.35 -0.72 0.79
C PHE A 31 -3.13 0.63 0.13
N GLY A 32 -3.34 1.70 0.90
CA GLY A 32 -2.94 3.04 0.57
C GLY A 32 -1.53 3.32 1.07
N GLY A 33 -0.77 4.11 0.35
CA GLY A 33 0.54 4.62 0.73
C GLY A 33 0.56 6.13 0.57
N VAL A 34 1.15 6.84 1.52
CA VAL A 34 1.28 8.30 1.44
C VAL A 34 2.65 8.74 1.94
N SER A 35 3.27 9.65 1.19
CA SER A 35 4.42 10.42 1.64
C SER A 35 4.16 11.90 1.43
N TRP A 36 4.53 12.70 2.42
CA TRP A 36 4.15 14.11 2.48
C TRP A 36 5.09 14.99 1.66
N PRO A 37 4.60 16.14 1.18
CA PRO A 37 5.42 17.11 0.46
C PRO A 37 6.62 17.59 1.28
N GLY A 38 7.76 17.76 0.59
CA GLY A 38 8.99 18.32 1.12
C GLY A 38 9.65 19.22 0.08
N LYS A 39 10.86 18.86 -0.39
CA LYS A 39 11.46 19.50 -1.57
C LYS A 39 10.70 19.15 -2.86
N ARG A 40 10.10 17.96 -2.89
CA ARG A 40 9.26 17.46 -3.99
C ARG A 40 7.79 17.45 -3.59
N PRO A 41 6.86 17.45 -4.56
CA PRO A 41 5.45 17.18 -4.29
C PRO A 41 5.27 15.89 -3.50
N GLY A 42 4.33 15.90 -2.56
CA GLY A 42 3.92 14.69 -1.86
C GLY A 42 3.13 13.78 -2.79
N TYR A 43 2.98 12.53 -2.37
CA TYR A 43 2.43 11.48 -3.22
C TYR A 43 1.55 10.52 -2.43
N ALA A 44 0.42 10.16 -3.02
CA ALA A 44 -0.51 9.16 -2.52
C ALA A 44 -0.66 8.07 -3.58
N VAL A 45 -0.77 6.82 -3.15
CA VAL A 45 -0.91 5.67 -4.03
C VAL A 45 -1.84 4.64 -3.41
N VAL A 46 -2.63 3.96 -4.24
CA VAL A 46 -3.40 2.79 -3.84
C VAL A 46 -2.88 1.59 -4.61
N ALA A 47 -2.53 0.52 -3.91
CA ALA A 47 -2.06 -0.73 -4.49
C ALA A 47 -2.94 -1.90 -4.06
N ALA A 48 -3.17 -2.84 -4.99
CA ALA A 48 -3.93 -4.06 -4.74
C ALA A 48 -3.08 -5.30 -4.99
N MET A 49 -3.27 -6.29 -4.11
CA MET A 49 -2.64 -7.60 -4.18
C MET A 49 -3.61 -8.63 -4.75
N ASP A 50 -3.14 -9.48 -5.66
CA ASP A 50 -3.90 -10.59 -6.23
C ASP A 50 -4.42 -11.52 -5.11
N LEU A 51 -5.63 -12.03 -5.26
CA LEU A 51 -6.18 -13.07 -4.40
C LEU A 51 -5.35 -14.37 -4.46
N HIS A 52 -4.83 -14.69 -5.65
CA HIS A 52 -4.11 -15.93 -5.91
C HIS A 52 -2.60 -15.72 -5.87
N ARG A 53 -1.89 -16.69 -5.28
CA ARG A 53 -0.43 -16.72 -5.34
C ARG A 53 0.01 -17.21 -6.71
N ARG A 54 1.03 -16.57 -7.26
CA ARG A 54 1.76 -17.05 -8.43
C ARG A 54 3.17 -17.41 -8.01
N PHE A 55 3.51 -18.69 -8.15
CA PHE A 55 4.73 -19.26 -7.56
C PHE A 55 4.74 -19.03 -6.04
N ASP A 56 5.81 -18.43 -5.50
CA ASP A 56 5.98 -18.17 -4.06
C ASP A 56 5.45 -16.82 -3.58
N SER A 57 4.85 -16.01 -4.45
CA SER A 57 4.44 -14.66 -4.06
C SER A 57 3.11 -14.23 -4.68
N TYR A 58 2.65 -13.05 -4.29
CA TYR A 58 1.46 -12.42 -4.85
C TYR A 58 1.90 -11.36 -5.85
N GLU A 59 1.13 -11.22 -6.94
CA GLU A 59 1.23 -10.06 -7.80
C GLU A 59 0.56 -8.85 -7.13
N VAL A 60 1.09 -7.67 -7.40
CA VAL A 60 0.61 -6.39 -6.88
C VAL A 60 0.50 -5.40 -8.04
N CYS A 61 -0.57 -4.63 -8.10
CA CYS A 61 -0.73 -3.56 -9.09
C CYS A 61 -1.09 -2.24 -8.43
N VAL A 62 -0.60 -1.14 -9.00
CA VAL A 62 -1.04 0.21 -8.64
C VAL A 62 -2.39 0.48 -9.31
N LEU A 63 -3.35 0.93 -8.50
CA LEU A 63 -4.71 1.23 -8.94
C LEU A 63 -4.89 2.72 -9.22
N ALA A 64 -4.36 3.56 -8.35
CA ALA A 64 -4.45 5.00 -8.45
C ALA A 64 -3.24 5.66 -7.79
N GLU A 65 -2.94 6.86 -8.26
CA GLU A 65 -1.91 7.72 -7.69
C GLU A 65 -2.35 9.17 -7.74
N TYR A 66 -1.84 9.98 -6.82
CA TYR A 66 -2.08 11.41 -6.79
C TYR A 66 -0.84 12.13 -6.26
N GLU A 67 -0.53 13.26 -6.88
CA GLU A 67 0.64 14.05 -6.58
C GLU A 67 0.23 15.49 -6.28
N SER A 68 0.77 16.06 -5.20
CA SER A 68 0.44 17.43 -4.82
C SER A 68 1.55 18.08 -3.99
N PRO A 69 1.88 19.36 -4.22
CA PRO A 69 2.76 20.11 -3.34
C PRO A 69 2.08 20.54 -2.02
N SER A 70 0.76 20.40 -1.91
CA SER A 70 -0.03 20.82 -0.75
C SER A 70 -0.41 19.62 0.13
N VAL A 71 0.03 19.62 1.39
CA VAL A 71 -0.31 18.58 2.39
C VAL A 71 -1.82 18.46 2.54
N ARG A 72 -2.54 19.60 2.65
CA ARG A 72 -3.99 19.61 2.81
C ARG A 72 -4.71 18.98 1.63
N GLU A 73 -4.29 19.31 0.41
CA GLU A 73 -4.88 18.72 -0.79
C GLU A 73 -4.58 17.22 -0.87
N LEU A 74 -3.35 16.83 -0.53
CA LEU A 74 -2.98 15.41 -0.52
C LEU A 74 -3.81 14.61 0.50
N VAL A 75 -4.07 15.14 1.69
CA VAL A 75 -4.95 14.53 2.70
C VAL A 75 -6.38 14.36 2.18
N ARG A 76 -6.94 15.38 1.52
CA ARG A 76 -8.28 15.27 0.90
C ARG A 76 -8.34 14.20 -0.17
N GLN A 77 -7.28 14.08 -0.96
CA GLN A 77 -7.22 13.10 -2.04
C GLN A 77 -7.03 11.68 -1.49
N CYS A 78 -6.29 11.51 -0.39
CA CYS A 78 -6.27 10.25 0.32
C CYS A 78 -7.68 9.85 0.80
N ASP A 79 -8.50 10.79 1.28
CA ASP A 79 -9.89 10.51 1.68
C ASP A 79 -10.80 10.09 0.53
N ILE A 80 -10.65 10.75 -0.63
CA ILE A 80 -11.37 10.38 -1.86
C ILE A 80 -10.97 8.97 -2.29
N LEU A 81 -9.66 8.67 -2.28
CA LEU A 81 -9.14 7.35 -2.61
C LEU A 81 -9.55 6.30 -1.58
N ASP A 82 -9.65 6.66 -0.30
CA ASP A 82 -10.15 5.80 0.78
C ASP A 82 -11.61 5.39 0.51
N TYR A 83 -12.46 6.36 0.17
CA TYR A 83 -13.84 6.10 -0.21
C TYR A 83 -13.95 5.27 -1.51
N THR A 84 -13.06 5.51 -2.48
CA THR A 84 -13.14 4.90 -3.81
C THR A 84 -12.70 3.44 -3.80
N TYR A 85 -11.57 3.14 -3.16
CA TYR A 85 -10.92 1.83 -3.23
C TYR A 85 -11.00 1.02 -1.93
N GLU A 86 -11.50 1.62 -0.84
CA GLU A 86 -11.63 1.01 0.50
C GLU A 86 -10.34 0.26 0.93
N PRO A 87 -9.17 0.91 0.89
CA PRO A 87 -7.94 0.29 1.34
C PRO A 87 -8.08 -0.12 2.80
N LYS A 88 -7.55 -1.29 3.14
CA LYS A 88 -7.59 -1.80 4.52
C LYS A 88 -6.82 -0.89 5.48
N LYS A 89 -5.77 -0.23 4.98
CA LYS A 89 -4.86 0.65 5.71
C LYS A 89 -4.26 1.67 4.77
N TRP A 90 -4.00 2.85 5.29
CA TRP A 90 -3.09 3.82 4.69
C TRP A 90 -1.78 3.78 5.46
N ILE A 91 -0.65 3.66 4.77
CA ILE A 91 0.67 3.61 5.38
C ILE A 91 1.44 4.86 4.98
N GLY A 92 2.08 5.52 5.94
CA GLY A 92 2.86 6.72 5.65
C GLY A 92 3.58 7.25 6.87
N ASP A 93 4.22 8.40 6.69
CA ASP A 93 4.88 9.11 7.79
C ASP A 93 3.86 9.69 8.77
N TRP A 94 3.64 9.01 9.88
CA TRP A 94 2.71 9.47 10.91
C TRP A 94 3.25 10.63 11.76
N LYS A 95 4.54 10.99 11.63
CA LYS A 95 5.18 12.05 12.44
C LYS A 95 5.03 13.44 11.83
N ASN A 96 4.36 13.58 10.70
CA ASN A 96 4.13 14.87 10.08
C ASN A 96 2.97 15.61 10.77
N ASP A 97 3.31 16.54 11.67
CA ASP A 97 2.33 17.32 12.46
C ASP A 97 1.32 18.09 11.59
N ALA A 98 1.76 18.58 10.42
CA ALA A 98 0.88 19.30 9.51
C ALA A 98 -0.17 18.36 8.89
N ALA A 99 0.25 17.15 8.48
CA ALA A 99 -0.66 16.13 7.98
C ALA A 99 -1.64 15.68 9.07
N ASP A 100 -1.17 15.39 10.29
CA ASP A 100 -2.03 15.00 11.41
C ASP A 100 -3.07 16.08 11.72
N LYS A 101 -2.68 17.36 11.73
CA LYS A 101 -3.62 18.47 11.88
C LYS A 101 -4.71 18.46 10.81
N PHE A 102 -4.36 18.34 9.53
CA PHE A 102 -5.34 18.33 8.45
C PHE A 102 -6.22 17.07 8.46
N ILE A 103 -5.68 15.92 8.85
CA ILE A 103 -6.45 14.68 9.04
C ILE A 103 -7.49 14.87 10.16
N ARG A 104 -7.12 15.52 11.26
CA ARG A 104 -8.06 15.83 12.36
C ARG A 104 -9.15 16.81 11.92
N GLU A 105 -8.79 17.86 11.18
CA GLU A 105 -9.75 18.81 10.60
C GLU A 105 -10.76 18.08 9.70
N LEU A 106 -10.27 17.32 8.70
CA LEU A 106 -11.08 16.52 7.79
C LEU A 106 -12.02 15.56 8.55
N ASN A 107 -11.50 14.84 9.55
CA ASN A 107 -12.29 13.89 10.33
C ASN A 107 -13.30 14.55 11.29
N SER A 108 -13.12 15.83 11.62
CA SER A 108 -14.06 16.57 12.46
C SER A 108 -15.32 16.98 11.69
N GLU A 109 -15.21 17.13 10.36
CA GLU A 109 -16.32 17.44 9.45
C GLU A 109 -17.20 16.20 9.16
N LYS A 110 -16.68 15.00 9.42
CA LYS A 110 -17.39 13.72 9.19
C LYS A 110 -18.41 13.41 10.28
N THR A 111 -19.54 12.84 9.88
CA THR A 111 -20.55 12.33 10.83
C THR A 111 -20.08 11.04 11.50
N LYS A 112 -20.69 10.66 12.64
CA LYS A 112 -20.33 9.45 13.40
C LYS A 112 -20.44 8.13 12.61
N GLN A 113 -21.16 8.13 11.49
CA GLN A 113 -21.40 6.93 10.67
C GLN A 113 -20.35 6.75 9.57
N VAL A 114 -19.56 7.77 9.26
CA VAL A 114 -18.53 7.70 8.22
C VAL A 114 -17.19 7.31 8.86
N PRO A 115 -16.49 6.29 8.33
CA PRO A 115 -15.16 5.94 8.79
C PRO A 115 -14.20 7.14 8.74
N LYS A 116 -13.39 7.25 9.79
CA LYS A 116 -12.35 8.29 9.88
C LYS A 116 -11.13 7.84 9.10
N PHE A 117 -10.58 8.76 8.32
CA PHE A 117 -9.32 8.55 7.62
C PHE A 117 -8.17 8.56 8.64
N SER A 118 -7.24 7.62 8.52
CA SER A 118 -6.07 7.56 9.41
C SER A 118 -4.89 6.94 8.69
N VAL A 119 -3.69 7.41 9.01
CA VAL A 119 -2.43 6.87 8.48
C VAL A 119 -1.78 6.00 9.57
N ASN A 120 -1.51 4.75 9.22
CA ASN A 120 -0.87 3.77 10.07
C ASN A 120 0.66 3.85 9.96
N LEU A 121 1.32 3.56 11.08
CA LEU A 121 2.77 3.43 11.14
C LEU A 121 3.27 2.20 10.38
N THR A 122 4.50 2.29 9.87
CA THR A 122 5.26 1.15 9.37
C THR A 122 6.63 1.10 10.04
N PRO A 123 7.12 -0.10 10.43
CA PRO A 123 8.47 -0.26 10.97
C PRO A 123 9.57 0.21 10.00
N MET A 124 9.26 0.33 8.71
CA MET A 124 10.21 0.85 7.72
C MET A 124 10.72 2.26 8.07
N LEU A 125 9.89 3.09 8.72
CA LEU A 125 10.29 4.46 9.11
C LEU A 125 11.37 4.49 10.21
N GLU A 126 11.68 3.36 10.83
CA GLU A 126 12.70 3.22 11.86
C GLU A 126 14.01 2.63 11.30
N MET A 127 14.07 2.34 10.00
CA MET A 127 15.26 1.76 9.36
C MET A 127 16.29 2.84 9.03
N GLU A 128 17.55 2.62 9.45
CA GLU A 128 18.67 3.52 9.12
C GLU A 128 18.93 3.59 7.61
N ASN A 129 18.82 2.45 6.91
CA ASN A 129 19.06 2.33 5.46
C ASN A 129 17.75 2.14 4.68
N LEU A 130 16.77 3.01 4.92
CA LEU A 130 15.43 2.89 4.33
C LEU A 130 15.45 2.91 2.80
N TYR A 131 16.16 3.86 2.19
CA TYR A 131 16.22 4.00 0.73
C TYR A 131 16.90 2.83 0.01
N PRO A 132 18.11 2.38 0.42
CA PRO A 132 18.70 1.17 -0.10
C PRO A 132 17.73 -0.02 -0.07
N TYR A 133 17.07 -0.24 1.08
CA TYR A 133 16.11 -1.32 1.24
C TYR A 133 14.90 -1.19 0.29
N MET A 134 14.29 -0.01 0.21
CA MET A 134 13.14 0.25 -0.67
C MET A 134 13.48 0.01 -2.14
N LEU A 135 14.60 0.54 -2.60
CA LEU A 135 15.00 0.46 -4.00
C LEU A 135 15.38 -0.97 -4.39
N ASP A 136 16.07 -1.71 -3.52
CA ASP A 136 16.38 -3.13 -3.77
C ASP A 136 15.12 -3.99 -3.85
N GLU A 137 14.15 -3.77 -2.96
CA GLU A 137 12.87 -4.46 -3.02
C GLU A 137 12.06 -4.08 -4.26
N LEU A 138 12.02 -2.80 -4.65
CA LEU A 138 11.37 -2.39 -5.89
C LEU A 138 12.03 -3.01 -7.12
N LYS A 139 13.36 -3.02 -7.23
CA LYS A 139 14.10 -3.70 -8.31
C LYS A 139 13.71 -5.17 -8.38
N ARG A 140 13.69 -5.87 -7.24
CA ARG A 140 13.29 -7.27 -7.16
C ARG A 140 11.82 -7.49 -7.60
N LEU A 141 10.93 -6.57 -7.26
CA LEU A 141 9.50 -6.65 -7.60
C LEU A 141 9.22 -6.31 -9.07
N LEU A 142 10.03 -5.45 -9.68
CA LEU A 142 9.89 -4.98 -11.06
C LEU A 142 10.68 -5.82 -12.07
N ASP A 143 11.50 -6.77 -11.61
CA ASP A 143 12.30 -7.66 -12.43
C ASP A 143 11.49 -8.25 -13.59
N VAL A 144 12.02 -8.14 -14.82
CA VAL A 144 11.28 -8.50 -16.05
C VAL A 144 11.05 -10.01 -16.15
N LYS A 145 11.95 -10.83 -15.59
CA LYS A 145 11.82 -12.30 -15.61
C LYS A 145 10.80 -12.79 -14.60
N ARG A 146 10.60 -12.04 -13.49
CA ARG A 146 9.65 -12.38 -12.43
C ARG A 146 8.87 -11.15 -11.93
N ARG A 147 8.18 -10.48 -12.85
CA ARG A 147 7.45 -9.24 -12.51
C ARG A 147 6.34 -9.52 -11.51
N MET A 148 6.43 -8.90 -10.35
CA MET A 148 5.44 -8.99 -9.27
C MET A 148 4.74 -7.67 -9.01
N LEU A 149 5.35 -6.54 -9.31
CA LEU A 149 4.74 -5.21 -9.20
C LEU A 149 4.44 -4.66 -10.59
N TYR A 150 3.20 -4.23 -10.79
CA TYR A 150 2.73 -3.62 -12.02
C TYR A 150 2.42 -2.15 -11.75
N LEU A 151 3.32 -1.27 -12.23
CA LEU A 151 3.21 0.18 -12.09
C LEU A 151 2.37 0.85 -13.20
N LYS A 152 2.06 0.13 -14.29
CA LYS A 152 1.35 0.69 -15.46
C LYS A 152 2.11 1.90 -16.02
N ASP A 153 1.42 3.00 -16.29
CA ASP A 153 1.92 4.31 -16.73
C ASP A 153 2.23 5.27 -15.56
N SER A 154 2.43 4.72 -14.34
CA SER A 154 2.72 5.49 -13.13
C SER A 154 3.92 6.42 -13.26
N LYS A 155 3.80 7.63 -12.72
CA LYS A 155 4.90 8.59 -12.59
C LYS A 155 6.08 8.05 -11.77
N VAL A 156 5.86 7.04 -10.92
CA VAL A 156 6.92 6.39 -10.14
C VAL A 156 8.05 5.85 -11.03
N VAL A 157 7.72 5.40 -12.25
CA VAL A 157 8.73 4.92 -13.21
C VAL A 157 9.73 6.02 -13.58
N ASN A 158 9.25 7.25 -13.77
CA ASN A 158 10.11 8.40 -14.08
C ASN A 158 11.01 8.71 -12.88
N TYR A 159 10.44 8.75 -11.67
CA TYR A 159 11.22 9.01 -10.45
C TYR A 159 12.29 7.95 -10.18
N LEU A 160 12.02 6.68 -10.48
CA LEU A 160 13.02 5.62 -10.36
C LEU A 160 14.19 5.81 -11.34
N SER A 161 13.94 6.39 -12.51
CA SER A 161 15.00 6.65 -13.51
C SER A 161 15.88 7.86 -13.19
N GLU A 162 15.44 8.72 -12.27
CA GLU A 162 16.20 9.91 -11.83
C GLU A 162 17.22 9.60 -10.72
N ILE A 163 17.14 8.42 -10.09
CA ILE A 163 17.99 8.07 -8.96
C ILE A 163 19.31 7.45 -9.44
N GLU A 164 20.39 8.16 -9.19
CA GLU A 164 21.75 7.65 -9.31
C GLU A 164 22.12 6.81 -8.07
N VAL A 165 22.96 5.78 -8.25
CA VAL A 165 23.26 4.79 -7.21
C VAL A 165 24.06 5.39 -6.06
N GLU A 166 24.91 6.36 -6.40
CA GLU A 166 25.84 7.02 -5.49
C GLU A 166 25.11 7.88 -4.44
N ASP A 167 23.92 8.40 -4.79
CA ASP A 167 23.16 9.32 -3.93
C ASP A 167 22.26 8.58 -2.90
N ILE A 168 22.01 7.29 -3.12
CA ILE A 168 20.99 6.52 -2.37
C ILE A 168 21.25 6.51 -0.86
N ALA A 169 22.51 6.45 -0.44
CA ALA A 169 22.88 6.36 0.96
C ALA A 169 22.60 7.66 1.74
N GLU A 170 22.48 8.78 1.05
CA GLU A 170 22.28 10.10 1.67
C GLU A 170 20.81 10.53 1.71
N PHE A 171 19.93 9.83 0.98
CA PHE A 171 18.52 10.18 0.89
C PHE A 171 17.80 10.11 2.23
N LYS A 172 16.97 11.12 2.46
CA LYS A 172 16.14 11.26 3.65
C LYS A 172 14.67 11.12 3.29
N LEU A 173 13.86 10.77 4.29
CA LEU A 173 12.42 10.73 4.15
C LEU A 173 11.87 12.07 3.63
N GLY A 174 11.00 12.02 2.62
CA GLY A 174 10.44 13.17 1.91
C GLY A 174 11.24 13.62 0.68
N GLU A 175 12.36 12.99 0.34
CA GLU A 175 13.15 13.37 -0.85
C GLU A 175 12.58 12.79 -2.15
N TYR A 176 12.04 11.56 -2.12
CA TYR A 176 11.30 10.94 -3.24
C TYR A 176 9.93 10.40 -2.78
N PRO A 177 8.94 11.28 -2.54
CA PRO A 177 7.64 10.88 -2.00
C PRO A 177 6.91 9.81 -2.81
N ALA A 178 7.05 9.80 -4.14
CA ALA A 178 6.42 8.80 -5.00
C ALA A 178 6.94 7.37 -4.76
N ILE A 179 8.25 7.24 -4.56
CA ILE A 179 8.90 5.95 -4.26
C ILE A 179 8.54 5.50 -2.85
N GLU A 180 8.58 6.43 -1.88
CA GLU A 180 8.23 6.17 -0.49
C GLU A 180 6.78 5.69 -0.36
N ALA A 181 5.82 6.44 -0.90
CA ALA A 181 4.41 6.08 -0.86
C ALA A 181 4.17 4.69 -1.49
N THR A 182 4.80 4.42 -2.64
CA THR A 182 4.71 3.11 -3.31
C THR A 182 5.25 1.99 -2.42
N CYS A 183 6.42 2.16 -1.85
CA CYS A 183 7.01 1.19 -0.93
C CYS A 183 6.17 1.00 0.33
N PHE A 184 5.65 2.08 0.91
CA PHE A 184 4.79 2.05 2.08
C PHE A 184 3.53 1.22 1.85
N ALA A 185 2.86 1.36 0.71
CA ALA A 185 1.72 0.53 0.35
C ALA A 185 2.15 -0.92 0.08
N VAL A 186 3.08 -1.11 -0.86
CA VAL A 186 3.40 -2.43 -1.42
C VAL A 186 4.14 -3.32 -0.42
N LEU A 187 5.19 -2.81 0.21
CA LEU A 187 6.03 -3.62 1.12
C LEU A 187 5.29 -3.93 2.42
N SER A 188 4.56 -2.97 3.00
CA SER A 188 3.74 -3.24 4.19
C SER A 188 2.69 -4.31 3.92
N MET A 189 2.03 -4.26 2.76
CA MET A 189 1.04 -5.26 2.36
C MET A 189 1.68 -6.66 2.20
N LEU A 190 2.86 -6.75 1.59
CA LEU A 190 3.61 -8.01 1.45
C LEU A 190 4.11 -8.55 2.79
N ILE A 191 4.60 -7.69 3.69
CA ILE A 191 5.06 -8.06 5.04
C ILE A 191 3.90 -8.60 5.86
N GLU A 192 2.76 -7.91 5.85
CA GLU A 192 1.56 -8.35 6.57
C GLU A 192 1.09 -9.71 6.07
N GLN A 193 1.04 -9.92 4.75
CA GLN A 193 0.64 -11.18 4.18
C GLN A 193 1.62 -12.33 4.50
N LYS A 194 2.93 -12.07 4.50
CA LYS A 194 3.94 -13.04 4.97
C LYS A 194 3.73 -13.41 6.43
N ASN A 195 3.40 -12.44 7.29
CA ASN A 195 3.16 -12.67 8.71
C ASN A 195 1.88 -13.49 8.96
N LEU A 196 0.84 -13.30 8.15
CA LEU A 196 -0.38 -14.11 8.21
C LEU A 196 -0.14 -15.57 7.83
N ILE A 197 0.76 -15.84 6.88
CA ILE A 197 1.14 -17.21 6.47
C ILE A 197 1.96 -17.92 7.57
N LYS A 198 2.84 -17.18 8.26
CA LYS A 198 3.70 -17.74 9.32
C LYS A 198 2.95 -18.04 10.62
N ARG A 199 1.80 -17.41 10.87
CA ARG A 199 1.01 -17.66 12.10
C ARG A 199 0.40 -19.07 12.02
N PRO A 200 0.66 -19.96 12.99
CA PRO A 200 -0.02 -21.25 13.04
C PRO A 200 -1.53 -21.01 13.10
N LYS A 201 -2.30 -21.73 12.27
CA LYS A 201 -3.76 -21.67 12.34
C LYS A 201 -4.15 -22.12 13.75
N LEU A 202 -4.83 -21.24 14.50
CA LEU A 202 -5.37 -21.63 15.80
C LEU A 202 -6.23 -22.89 15.60
N PRO A 203 -6.07 -23.93 16.43
CA PRO A 203 -6.88 -25.12 16.32
C PRO A 203 -8.35 -24.73 16.38
N THR A 204 -9.09 -25.13 15.34
CA THR A 204 -10.52 -24.92 15.25
C THR A 204 -11.22 -25.69 16.37
N LYS A 205 -12.50 -25.38 16.65
CA LYS A 205 -13.27 -26.16 17.64
C LYS A 205 -13.32 -27.66 17.31
N GLN A 206 -13.19 -28.04 16.03
CA GLN A 206 -13.07 -29.43 15.59
C GLN A 206 -11.72 -30.07 15.98
N ASP A 207 -10.63 -29.31 15.97
CA ASP A 207 -9.32 -29.81 16.39
C ASP A 207 -9.26 -30.08 17.92
N ARG A 208 -10.13 -29.42 18.70
CA ARG A 208 -10.25 -29.62 20.15
C ARG A 208 -11.08 -30.83 20.55
N SER A 209 -11.93 -31.37 19.68
CA SER A 209 -12.74 -32.56 19.97
C SER A 209 -11.98 -33.88 19.84
N TYR A 210 -10.80 -33.90 19.21
CA TYR A 210 -10.01 -35.12 19.01
C TYR A 210 -9.01 -35.43 20.13
N SER A 211 -8.74 -34.51 21.05
CA SER A 211 -7.73 -34.69 22.11
C SER A 211 -8.28 -35.26 23.43
N ILE A 212 -9.58 -35.50 23.55
CA ILE A 212 -10.20 -36.02 24.78
C ILE A 212 -10.31 -37.57 24.79
N GLY A 213 -10.07 -38.24 23.66
CA GLY A 213 -10.23 -39.71 23.54
C GLY A 213 -9.00 -40.59 23.78
N ALA A 214 -7.80 -40.01 23.95
CA ALA A 214 -6.54 -40.77 23.98
C ALA A 214 -5.83 -40.70 25.34
N ARG A 215 -6.49 -41.17 26.40
CA ARG A 215 -5.82 -41.66 27.62
C ARG A 215 -6.57 -42.90 28.13
N ARG A 216 -6.01 -44.07 27.84
CA ARG A 216 -6.17 -45.29 28.65
C ARG A 216 -4.77 -45.78 28.98
#